data_AF-X6DSS8-F1
#
_entry.id   AF-X6DSS8-F1
#
_cell.length_a   1.000
_cell.length_b   1.000
_cell.length_c   1.000
_cell.angle_alpha   90.00
_cell.angle_beta   90.00
_cell.angle_gamma   90.00
#
_symmetry.space_group_name_H-M   'P 1'
#
loop_
_entity.id
_entity.type
_entity.pdbx_description
1 polymer ?
#
loop_
_entity_poly.entity_id
_entity_poly.type
_entity_poly.pdbx_seq_one_letter_code
_entity_poly.pdbx_strand_id
1 'polypeptide(L)'
;MRAGIAPGAATLALAGWMVLCSSMAPASSNATVAARQTSMKAMAAAARTIAEMFDGKREYDAGRFKAAADALSAHTSPALLAEFPAGTLGAPSGARVEIDQARPEFEALARHIGKLASALAAKADKAPAEISDDMRMGAGLPMDGGSLLGKRPDTAQADPAKLPAEHLLHLILQDCSACHSKFRQKK
;
A
#
# COMPACT_ATOMS: atom_id res chain seq x y z
N MET A 1 49.63 -15.95 -65.07
CA MET A 1 49.98 -15.26 -63.81
C MET A 1 49.03 -14.09 -63.64
N ARG A 2 48.65 -13.83 -62.38
CA ARG A 2 47.48 -13.11 -61.85
C ARG A 2 47.05 -11.81 -62.56
N ALA A 3 45.74 -11.71 -62.80
CA ALA A 3 45.02 -10.48 -63.15
C ALA A 3 44.95 -9.52 -61.94
N GLY A 4 45.09 -8.23 -62.23
CA GLY A 4 45.08 -7.13 -61.25
C GLY A 4 43.66 -6.70 -60.85
N ILE A 5 43.57 -6.22 -59.60
CA ILE A 5 42.37 -5.70 -58.92
C ILE A 5 42.46 -4.18 -58.89
N ALA A 6 41.35 -3.47 -59.12
CA ALA A 6 41.05 -2.20 -58.44
C ALA A 6 39.53 -1.86 -58.49
N PRO A 7 39.00 -1.12 -57.50
CA PRO A 7 37.59 -1.17 -57.09
C PRO A 7 36.82 0.15 -57.35
N GLY A 8 35.49 0.11 -57.27
CA GLY A 8 34.65 1.32 -57.43
C GLY A 8 33.32 1.26 -56.69
N ALA A 9 33.33 1.80 -55.47
CA ALA A 9 32.26 2.48 -54.73
C ALA A 9 30.89 1.78 -54.53
N ALA A 10 30.72 1.19 -53.34
CA ALA A 10 29.41 0.92 -52.75
C ALA A 10 28.93 2.17 -51.97
N THR A 11 27.81 2.74 -52.38
CA THR A 11 27.10 3.80 -51.64
C THR A 11 26.17 3.16 -50.60
N LEU A 12 26.56 3.19 -49.32
CA LEU A 12 25.67 2.87 -48.20
C LEU A 12 24.76 4.06 -47.92
N ALA A 13 23.47 3.92 -48.24
CA ALA A 13 22.42 4.84 -47.79
C ALA A 13 22.06 4.52 -46.33
N LEU A 14 22.48 5.37 -45.39
CA LEU A 14 22.02 5.36 -44.01
C LEU A 14 20.60 5.96 -43.94
N ALA A 15 19.58 5.11 -43.98
CA ALA A 15 18.22 5.50 -43.64
C ALA A 15 18.13 5.69 -42.11
N GLY A 16 18.12 6.93 -41.65
CA GLY A 16 17.93 7.28 -40.24
C GLY A 16 16.52 6.94 -39.78
N TRP A 17 16.40 6.02 -38.81
CA TRP A 17 15.15 5.81 -38.08
C TRP A 17 14.92 6.96 -37.10
N MET A 18 13.95 7.81 -37.41
CA MET A 18 13.45 8.83 -36.50
C MET A 18 12.56 8.13 -35.46
N VAL A 19 13.09 7.91 -34.26
CA VAL A 19 12.30 7.42 -33.11
C VAL A 19 11.46 8.58 -32.58
N LEU A 20 10.15 8.57 -32.87
CA LEU A 20 9.18 9.47 -32.23
C LEU A 20 8.96 9.00 -30.78
N CYS A 21 9.62 9.65 -29.82
CA CYS A 21 9.27 9.54 -28.41
C CYS A 21 7.93 10.24 -28.16
N SER A 22 6.83 9.49 -28.17
CA SER A 22 5.53 10.01 -27.74
C SER A 22 5.47 10.11 -26.21
N SER A 23 5.63 11.31 -25.66
CA SER A 23 5.52 11.58 -24.22
C SER A 23 4.05 11.63 -23.78
N MET A 24 3.41 10.46 -23.55
CA MET A 24 2.03 10.35 -23.06
C MET A 24 1.88 10.47 -21.51
N ALA A 25 2.84 11.10 -20.82
CA ALA A 25 2.96 11.00 -19.36
C ALA A 25 1.91 11.73 -18.46
N PRO A 26 1.23 12.84 -18.84
CA PRO A 26 0.46 13.63 -17.86
C PRO A 26 -0.99 13.20 -17.62
N ALA A 27 -1.66 12.56 -18.59
CA ALA A 27 -3.06 12.13 -18.40
C ALA A 27 -3.15 10.88 -17.51
N SER A 28 -2.24 9.92 -17.72
CA SER A 28 -2.17 8.68 -16.95
C SER A 28 -1.77 8.91 -15.49
N SER A 29 -0.89 9.89 -15.22
CA SER A 29 -0.49 10.22 -13.85
C SER A 29 -1.65 10.78 -13.03
N ASN A 30 -2.47 11.66 -13.61
CA ASN A 30 -3.66 12.21 -12.95
C ASN A 30 -4.71 11.15 -12.62
N ALA A 31 -4.95 10.20 -13.54
CA ALA A 31 -5.87 9.09 -13.30
C ALA A 31 -5.39 8.21 -12.13
N THR A 32 -4.09 7.86 -12.10
CA THR A 32 -3.50 7.11 -10.99
C THR A 32 -3.59 7.87 -9.66
N VAL A 33 -3.35 9.19 -9.67
CA VAL A 33 -3.48 10.02 -8.46
C VAL A 33 -4.93 9.99 -7.93
N ALA A 34 -5.92 10.10 -8.82
CA ALA A 34 -7.33 10.05 -8.45
C ALA A 34 -7.75 8.67 -7.93
N ALA A 35 -7.29 7.59 -8.57
CA ALA A 35 -7.52 6.22 -8.13
C ALA A 35 -6.96 6.01 -6.71
N ARG A 36 -5.70 6.38 -6.49
CA ARG A 36 -5.05 6.33 -5.17
C ARG A 36 -5.84 7.05 -4.09
N GLN A 37 -6.27 8.29 -4.36
CA GLN A 37 -7.02 9.07 -3.39
C GLN A 37 -8.39 8.45 -3.08
N THR A 38 -8.99 7.75 -4.05
CA THR A 38 -10.23 6.99 -3.86
C THR A 38 -9.98 5.77 -2.98
N SER A 39 -8.94 4.99 -3.26
CA SER A 39 -8.52 3.85 -2.44
C SER A 39 -8.20 4.26 -1.00
N MET A 40 -7.48 5.38 -0.79
CA MET A 40 -7.21 5.91 0.55
C MET A 40 -8.49 6.25 1.34
N LYS A 41 -9.49 6.84 0.67
CA LYS A 41 -10.78 7.17 1.30
C LYS A 41 -11.58 5.91 1.64
N ALA A 42 -11.57 4.92 0.75
CA ALA A 42 -12.23 3.63 1.00
C ALA A 42 -11.62 2.92 2.21
N MET A 43 -10.29 2.85 2.29
CA MET A 43 -9.61 2.29 3.47
C MET A 43 -9.92 3.07 4.75
N ALA A 44 -9.91 4.40 4.72
CA ALA A 44 -10.24 5.21 5.88
C ALA A 44 -11.69 4.98 6.37
N ALA A 45 -12.65 4.86 5.45
CA ALA A 45 -14.04 4.56 5.76
C ALA A 45 -14.22 3.15 6.36
N ALA A 46 -13.51 2.16 5.79
CA ALA A 46 -13.51 0.79 6.29
C ALA A 46 -12.93 0.71 7.71
N ALA A 47 -11.72 1.24 7.92
CA ALA A 47 -11.08 1.24 9.23
C ALA A 47 -11.91 1.98 10.29
N ARG A 48 -12.53 3.12 9.92
CA ARG A 48 -13.46 3.86 10.79
C ARG A 48 -14.69 3.03 11.16
N THR A 49 -15.29 2.32 10.20
CA THR A 49 -16.46 1.47 10.46
C THR A 49 -16.14 0.41 11.50
N ILE A 50 -14.99 -0.26 11.35
CA ILE A 50 -14.55 -1.30 12.29
C ILE A 50 -14.23 -0.68 13.67
N ALA A 51 -13.52 0.44 13.71
CA ALA A 51 -13.20 1.13 14.96
C ALA A 51 -14.45 1.54 15.73
N GLU A 52 -15.46 2.09 15.04
CA GLU A 52 -16.72 2.48 15.67
C GLU A 52 -17.48 1.29 16.27
N MET A 53 -17.41 0.10 15.67
CA MET A 53 -18.03 -1.12 16.23
C MET A 53 -17.35 -1.53 17.53
N PHE A 54 -16.01 -1.57 17.56
CA PHE A 54 -15.27 -1.87 18.77
C PHE A 54 -15.47 -0.80 19.86
N ASP A 55 -15.49 0.47 19.49
CA ASP A 55 -15.72 1.59 20.41
C ASP A 55 -17.18 1.69 20.92
N GLY A 56 -18.11 0.86 20.43
CA GLY A 56 -19.54 0.95 20.77
C GLY A 56 -20.23 2.21 20.23
N LYS A 57 -19.61 2.92 19.28
CA LYS A 57 -20.18 4.10 18.60
C LYS A 57 -21.09 3.71 17.42
N ARG A 58 -21.03 2.44 17.03
CA ARG A 58 -21.85 1.82 15.99
C ARG A 58 -22.25 0.44 16.46
N GLU A 59 -23.51 0.08 16.25
CA GLU A 59 -24.00 -1.28 16.47
C GLU A 59 -23.17 -2.28 15.65
N TYR A 60 -22.72 -3.33 16.32
CA TYR A 60 -21.97 -4.40 15.67
C TYR A 60 -22.90 -5.21 14.76
N ASP A 61 -22.40 -5.53 13.56
CA ASP A 61 -23.03 -6.41 12.61
C ASP A 61 -21.92 -7.21 11.92
N ALA A 62 -21.95 -8.53 12.05
CA ALA A 62 -20.89 -9.41 11.56
C ALA A 62 -20.69 -9.28 10.03
N GLY A 63 -21.77 -9.09 9.27
CA GLY A 63 -21.72 -8.91 7.82
C GLY A 63 -21.04 -7.59 7.42
N ARG A 64 -21.34 -6.49 8.12
CA ARG A 64 -20.72 -5.18 7.91
C ARG A 64 -19.28 -5.15 8.40
N PHE A 65 -18.97 -5.84 9.50
CA PHE A 65 -17.60 -6.02 9.97
C PHE A 65 -16.76 -6.73 8.91
N LYS A 66 -17.26 -7.84 8.37
CA LYS A 66 -16.63 -8.56 7.25
C LYS A 66 -16.47 -7.69 6.01
N ALA A 67 -17.53 -7.02 5.56
CA ALA A 67 -17.45 -6.15 4.38
C ALA A 67 -16.42 -5.03 4.55
N ALA A 68 -16.30 -4.45 5.74
CA ALA A 68 -15.28 -3.44 6.03
C ALA A 68 -13.87 -4.05 6.07
N ALA A 69 -13.67 -5.22 6.66
CA ALA A 69 -12.38 -5.90 6.70
C ALA A 69 -11.91 -6.30 5.28
N ASP A 70 -12.83 -6.82 4.46
CA ASP A 70 -12.56 -7.16 3.06
C ASP A 70 -12.19 -5.92 2.24
N ALA A 71 -12.95 -4.83 2.39
CA ALA A 71 -12.67 -3.56 1.71
C ALA A 71 -11.29 -3.01 2.12
N LEU A 72 -10.95 -3.08 3.41
CA LEU A 72 -9.64 -2.67 3.89
C LEU A 72 -8.53 -3.52 3.26
N SER A 73 -8.66 -4.85 3.29
CA SER A 73 -7.68 -5.77 2.70
C SER A 73 -7.51 -5.54 1.19
N ALA A 74 -8.61 -5.37 0.44
CA ALA A 74 -8.60 -5.20 -1.02
C ALA A 74 -7.81 -3.99 -1.51
N HIS A 75 -7.74 -2.92 -0.70
CA HIS A 75 -7.03 -1.67 -1.06
C HIS A 75 -5.63 -1.57 -0.47
N THR A 76 -5.15 -2.59 0.24
CA THR A 76 -3.78 -2.65 0.77
C THR A 76 -2.84 -3.35 -0.22
N SER A 77 -1.65 -3.79 0.22
CA SER A 77 -0.67 -4.45 -0.66
C SER A 77 -1.24 -5.76 -1.25
N PRO A 78 -1.08 -6.02 -2.57
CA PRO A 78 -0.23 -5.29 -3.53
C PRO A 78 -0.92 -4.10 -4.24
N ALA A 79 -2.25 -3.96 -4.16
CA ALA A 79 -3.00 -2.91 -4.86
C ALA A 79 -2.49 -1.50 -4.51
N LEU A 80 -2.23 -1.26 -3.22
CA LEU A 80 -1.65 -0.01 -2.74
C LEU A 80 -0.35 0.36 -3.44
N LEU A 81 0.55 -0.61 -3.67
CA LEU A 81 1.86 -0.34 -4.25
C LEU A 81 1.76 0.03 -5.72
N ALA A 82 0.83 -0.57 -6.45
CA ALA A 82 0.58 -0.29 -7.86
C ALA A 82 0.12 1.17 -8.10
N GLU A 83 -0.43 1.82 -7.07
CA GLU A 83 -0.92 3.21 -7.13
C GLU A 83 0.17 4.27 -6.87
N PHE A 84 1.42 3.87 -6.68
CA PHE A 84 2.57 4.79 -6.47
C PHE A 84 3.71 4.61 -7.49
N PRO A 85 3.44 4.64 -8.81
CA PRO A 85 4.49 4.59 -9.82
C PRO A 85 5.31 5.90 -9.85
N ALA A 86 6.51 5.81 -10.39
CA ALA A 86 7.38 6.97 -10.59
C ALA A 86 6.65 8.08 -11.39
N GLY A 87 6.89 9.34 -11.03
CA GLY A 87 6.25 10.49 -11.69
C GLY A 87 4.82 10.80 -11.22
N THR A 88 4.29 10.12 -10.20
CA THR A 88 2.97 10.41 -9.59
C THR A 88 3.05 11.04 -8.20
N LEU A 89 4.24 11.48 -7.80
CA LEU A 89 4.54 12.08 -6.50
C LEU A 89 4.58 13.61 -6.59
N GLY A 90 4.58 14.30 -5.45
CA GLY A 90 4.55 15.76 -5.36
C GLY A 90 3.15 16.34 -5.54
N ALA A 91 3.02 17.67 -5.52
CA ALA A 91 1.74 18.32 -5.74
C ALA A 91 1.22 18.02 -7.16
N PRO A 92 -0.09 17.75 -7.37
CA PRO A 92 -1.20 17.87 -6.41
C PRO A 92 -1.53 16.55 -5.67
N SER A 93 -0.69 15.52 -5.76
CA SER A 93 -1.04 14.19 -5.27
C SER A 93 -1.19 14.08 -3.74
N GLY A 94 -0.45 14.91 -3.00
CA GLY A 94 -0.27 14.80 -1.56
C GLY A 94 0.71 13.69 -1.14
N ALA A 95 1.24 12.90 -2.09
CA ALA A 95 2.32 11.95 -1.86
C ALA A 95 3.67 12.69 -1.95
N ARG A 96 4.56 12.45 -1.00
CA ARG A 96 5.89 13.04 -0.95
C ARG A 96 6.84 12.40 -1.96
N VAL A 97 7.81 13.17 -2.47
CA VAL A 97 8.84 12.65 -3.39
C VAL A 97 9.81 11.71 -2.68
N GLU A 98 9.89 11.82 -1.36
CA GLU A 98 10.65 10.96 -0.46
C GLU A 98 10.23 9.47 -0.54
N ILE A 99 9.05 9.16 -1.10
CA ILE A 99 8.66 7.79 -1.42
C ILE A 99 9.66 7.14 -2.40
N ASP A 100 10.19 7.89 -3.38
CA ASP A 100 11.20 7.34 -4.30
C ASP A 100 12.56 7.14 -3.59
N GLN A 101 12.93 8.07 -2.71
CA GLN A 101 14.20 8.03 -1.97
C GLN A 101 14.24 6.89 -0.94
N ALA A 102 13.10 6.60 -0.31
CA ALA A 102 12.96 5.54 0.70
C ALA A 102 11.98 4.44 0.24
N ARG A 103 12.02 4.10 -1.06
CA ARG A 103 11.12 3.12 -1.67
C ARG A 103 11.05 1.78 -0.93
N PRO A 104 12.17 1.15 -0.53
CA PRO A 104 12.11 -0.12 0.19
C PRO A 104 11.35 -0.04 1.51
N GLU A 105 11.44 1.09 2.20
CA GLU A 105 10.78 1.32 3.48
C GLU A 105 9.28 1.60 3.30
N PHE A 106 8.92 2.45 2.33
CA PHE A 106 7.53 2.67 1.95
C PHE A 106 6.83 1.34 1.62
N GLU A 107 7.50 0.50 0.82
CA GLU A 107 6.95 -0.79 0.45
C GLU A 107 6.90 -1.78 1.62
N ALA A 108 7.89 -1.79 2.51
CA ALA A 108 7.87 -2.64 3.70
C ALA A 108 6.67 -2.31 4.59
N LEU A 109 6.40 -1.02 4.81
CA LEU A 109 5.26 -0.56 5.59
C LEU A 109 3.92 -0.92 4.91
N ALA A 110 3.80 -0.66 3.61
CA ALA A 110 2.60 -1.02 2.84
C ALA A 110 2.33 -2.53 2.84
N ARG A 111 3.38 -3.36 2.73
CA ARG A 111 3.27 -4.82 2.85
C ARG A 111 2.89 -5.27 4.26
N HIS A 112 3.39 -4.59 5.29
CA HIS A 112 3.04 -4.91 6.68
C HIS A 112 1.56 -4.61 6.96
N ILE A 113 1.07 -3.43 6.55
CA ILE A 113 -0.36 -3.08 6.57
C ILE A 113 -1.18 -4.16 5.86
N GLY A 114 -0.75 -4.59 4.66
CA GLY A 114 -1.46 -5.63 3.90
C GLY A 114 -1.55 -6.97 4.63
N LYS A 115 -0.46 -7.42 5.26
CA LYS A 115 -0.45 -8.66 6.06
C LYS A 115 -1.44 -8.58 7.23
N LEU A 116 -1.45 -7.46 7.95
CA LEU A 116 -2.39 -7.24 9.06
C LEU A 116 -3.84 -7.19 8.59
N ALA A 117 -4.10 -6.49 7.48
CA ALA A 117 -5.44 -6.37 6.90
C ALA A 117 -5.97 -7.72 6.38
N SER A 118 -5.11 -8.53 5.76
CA SER A 118 -5.47 -9.90 5.36
C SER A 118 -5.78 -10.80 6.56
N ALA A 119 -5.01 -10.69 7.65
CA ALA A 119 -5.30 -11.41 8.89
C ALA A 119 -6.63 -10.96 9.53
N LEU A 120 -6.95 -9.67 9.45
CA LEU A 120 -8.22 -9.12 9.94
C LEU A 120 -9.40 -9.65 9.10
N ALA A 121 -9.29 -9.65 7.77
CA ALA A 121 -10.30 -10.22 6.88
C ALA A 121 -10.53 -11.72 7.15
N ALA A 122 -9.47 -12.49 7.32
CA ALA A 122 -9.57 -13.92 7.65
C ALA A 122 -10.26 -14.20 9.01
N LYS A 123 -10.16 -13.27 9.98
CA LYS A 123 -10.92 -13.34 11.23
C LYS A 123 -12.37 -12.94 11.01
N ALA A 124 -12.61 -11.94 10.18
CA ALA A 124 -13.96 -11.49 9.86
C ALA A 124 -14.79 -12.55 9.13
N ASP A 125 -14.16 -13.47 8.38
CA ASP A 125 -14.82 -14.65 7.80
C ASP A 125 -15.45 -15.59 8.84
N LYS A 126 -14.96 -15.54 10.07
CA LYS A 126 -15.41 -16.39 11.20
C LYS A 126 -16.01 -15.55 12.32
N ALA A 127 -16.43 -14.33 12.02
CA ALA A 127 -16.87 -13.38 13.01
C ALA A 127 -18.16 -13.90 13.72
N PRO A 128 -18.19 -13.88 15.06
CA PRO A 128 -19.38 -14.22 15.82
C PRO A 128 -20.49 -13.18 15.63
N ALA A 129 -21.71 -13.52 16.05
CA ALA A 129 -22.89 -12.65 15.96
C ALA A 129 -22.80 -11.40 16.85
N GLU A 130 -21.97 -11.45 17.89
CA GLU A 130 -21.70 -10.35 18.82
C GLU A 130 -20.19 -10.18 18.98
N ILE A 131 -19.72 -9.02 19.43
CA ILE A 131 -18.29 -8.83 19.76
C ILE A 131 -17.98 -9.66 21.00
N SER A 132 -17.18 -10.70 20.82
CA SER A 132 -16.70 -11.59 21.88
C SER A 132 -15.36 -11.13 22.46
N ASP A 133 -15.02 -11.67 23.64
CA ASP A 133 -13.77 -11.34 24.34
C ASP A 133 -12.50 -11.69 23.52
N ASP A 134 -12.54 -12.69 22.63
CA ASP A 134 -11.41 -13.05 21.77
C ASP A 134 -11.18 -12.09 20.60
N MET A 135 -12.21 -11.32 20.22
CA MET A 135 -12.05 -10.22 19.26
C MET A 135 -11.37 -9.01 19.89
N ARG A 136 -11.52 -8.86 21.21
CA ARG A 136 -11.00 -7.72 21.97
C ARG A 136 -9.51 -7.83 22.20
N MET A 137 -8.87 -6.68 22.21
CA MET A 137 -7.51 -6.55 22.67
C MET A 137 -7.48 -6.72 24.19
N GLY A 138 -6.89 -7.81 24.67
CA GLY A 138 -6.70 -8.04 26.10
C GLY A 138 -5.76 -7.01 26.75
N ALA A 139 -6.02 -6.67 28.01
CA ALA A 139 -5.12 -5.85 28.81
C ALA A 139 -3.75 -6.55 28.93
N GLY A 140 -2.69 -5.90 28.44
CA GLY A 140 -1.32 -6.41 28.50
C GLY A 140 -0.73 -6.91 27.19
N LEU A 141 -1.48 -6.87 26.07
CA LEU A 141 -0.87 -7.04 24.76
C LEU A 141 -0.03 -5.79 24.42
N PRO A 142 1.23 -5.96 23.94
CA PRO A 142 2.04 -4.82 23.55
C PRO A 142 1.34 -4.03 22.44
N MET A 143 1.07 -2.76 22.71
CA MET A 143 0.51 -1.82 21.73
C MET A 143 1.54 -1.37 20.72
N ASP A 144 2.81 -1.64 20.95
CA ASP A 144 3.87 -1.32 20.02
C ASP A 144 3.96 -2.44 18.97
N GLY A 145 3.41 -2.18 17.79
CA GLY A 145 3.80 -2.86 16.55
C GLY A 145 5.28 -2.75 16.20
N GLY A 146 6.09 -2.14 17.09
CA GLY A 146 7.46 -1.67 16.98
C GLY A 146 7.72 -0.88 15.73
N SER A 147 8.17 0.35 15.95
CA SER A 147 8.49 1.29 14.90
C SER A 147 9.39 0.64 13.84
N LEU A 148 8.87 0.41 12.63
CA LEU A 148 9.69 0.05 11.47
C LEU A 148 10.70 1.15 11.10
N LEU A 149 10.57 2.33 11.72
CA LEU A 149 11.43 3.50 11.57
C LEU A 149 12.64 3.52 12.53
N GLY A 150 12.78 2.50 13.40
CA GLY A 150 13.92 2.36 14.32
C GLY A 150 14.50 0.95 14.27
N LYS A 151 15.84 0.86 14.23
CA LYS A 151 16.59 -0.40 14.30
C LYS A 151 16.07 -1.24 15.48
N ARG A 152 15.39 -2.36 15.19
CA ARG A 152 14.84 -3.27 16.20
C ARG A 152 15.92 -4.25 16.65
N PRO A 153 15.98 -4.66 17.93
CA PRO A 153 16.44 -6.00 18.30
C PRO A 153 15.48 -7.03 17.68
N ASP A 154 15.96 -8.21 17.32
CA ASP A 154 15.20 -9.34 16.74
C ASP A 154 14.11 -9.92 17.66
N THR A 155 13.17 -9.09 18.15
CA THR A 155 11.92 -9.60 18.72
C THR A 155 11.06 -10.05 17.56
N ALA A 156 10.91 -11.36 17.38
CA ALA A 156 10.04 -11.96 16.38
C ALA A 156 8.67 -11.25 16.40
N GLN A 157 8.33 -10.61 15.28
CA GLN A 157 7.01 -9.98 15.09
C GLN A 157 5.94 -11.04 15.40
N ALA A 158 5.02 -10.75 16.31
CA ALA A 158 3.95 -11.68 16.65
C ALA A 158 3.17 -12.07 15.39
N ASP A 159 2.89 -13.36 15.23
CA ASP A 159 2.10 -13.89 14.11
C ASP A 159 0.72 -13.19 14.07
N PRO A 160 0.41 -12.40 13.02
CA PRO A 160 -0.85 -11.66 12.92
C PRO A 160 -2.09 -12.54 13.05
N ALA A 161 -2.02 -13.81 12.65
CA ALA A 161 -3.16 -14.74 12.75
C ALA A 161 -3.57 -15.00 14.23
N LYS A 162 -2.63 -14.84 15.17
CA LYS A 162 -2.85 -15.07 16.60
C LYS A 162 -3.35 -13.82 17.34
N LEU A 163 -3.34 -12.65 16.72
CA LEU A 163 -3.75 -11.41 17.36
C LEU A 163 -5.29 -11.26 17.35
N PRO A 164 -5.89 -10.62 18.36
CA PRO A 164 -7.32 -10.26 18.31
C PRO A 164 -7.64 -9.30 17.15
N ALA A 165 -8.89 -9.30 16.68
CA ALA A 165 -9.32 -8.45 15.57
C ALA A 165 -9.16 -6.95 15.89
N GLU A 166 -9.49 -6.53 17.12
CA GLU A 166 -9.30 -5.16 17.59
C GLU A 166 -7.80 -4.79 17.58
N HIS A 167 -6.94 -5.71 18.02
CA HIS A 167 -5.49 -5.49 18.00
C HIS A 167 -4.93 -5.33 16.57
N LEU A 168 -5.37 -6.17 15.62
CA LEU A 168 -5.00 -6.01 14.22
C LEU A 168 -5.40 -4.63 13.67
N LEU A 169 -6.61 -4.16 13.99
CA LEU A 169 -7.05 -2.83 13.58
C LEU A 169 -6.14 -1.73 14.16
N HIS A 170 -5.77 -1.82 15.44
CA HIS A 170 -4.88 -0.85 16.07
C HIS A 170 -3.50 -0.81 15.39
N LEU A 171 -2.91 -1.96 15.10
CA LEU A 171 -1.63 -2.04 14.39
C LEU A 171 -1.72 -1.45 12.98
N ILE A 172 -2.81 -1.72 12.25
CA ILE A 172 -3.07 -1.12 10.93
C ILE A 172 -3.13 0.41 11.05
N LEU A 173 -3.87 0.95 12.02
CA LEU A 173 -4.01 2.39 12.23
C LEU A 173 -2.68 3.05 12.62
N GLN A 174 -1.86 2.38 13.43
CA GLN A 174 -0.51 2.86 13.76
C GLN A 174 0.37 2.94 12.52
N ASP A 175 0.38 1.92 11.68
CA ASP A 175 1.16 1.92 10.44
C ASP A 175 0.63 2.94 9.42
N CYS A 176 -0.69 3.13 9.34
CA CYS A 176 -1.28 4.21 8.56
C CYS A 176 -0.72 5.58 9.01
N SER A 177 -0.65 5.80 10.33
CA SER A 177 -0.13 7.03 10.91
C SER A 177 1.36 7.21 10.63
N ALA A 178 2.16 6.16 10.83
CA ALA A 178 3.60 6.17 10.54
C ALA A 178 3.87 6.46 9.05
N CYS A 179 3.12 5.81 8.15
CA CYS A 179 3.22 6.01 6.71
C CYS A 179 2.90 7.46 6.35
N HIS A 180 1.78 7.99 6.83
CA HIS A 180 1.37 9.35 6.54
C HIS A 180 2.33 10.39 7.12
N SER A 181 2.89 10.16 8.31
CA SER A 181 3.88 11.06 8.91
C SER A 181 5.09 11.25 8.00
N LYS A 182 5.59 10.16 7.41
CA LYS A 182 6.80 10.18 6.57
C LYS A 182 6.53 10.50 5.10
N PHE A 183 5.46 9.97 4.52
CA PHE A 183 5.28 9.90 3.07
C PHE A 183 4.10 10.72 2.53
N ARG A 184 3.30 11.34 3.40
CA ARG A 184 2.19 12.22 2.99
C ARG A 184 2.51 13.68 3.33
N GLN A 185 2.19 14.58 2.41
CA GLN A 185 2.26 16.02 2.65
C GLN A 185 1.23 16.39 3.72
N LYS A 186 1.61 17.28 4.65
CA LYS A 186 0.65 17.89 5.56
C LYS A 186 -0.28 18.79 4.74
N LYS A 187 -1.56 18.78 5.08
CA LYS A 187 -2.53 19.74 4.56
C LYS A 187 -2.56 20.96 5.46
#